data_AF-A0A3A0FQN3-F1
#
_entry.id   AF-A0A3A0FQN3-F1
#
_cell.length_a   1.000
_cell.length_b   1.000
_cell.length_c   1.000
_cell.angle_alpha   90.00
_cell.angle_beta   90.00
_cell.angle_gamma   90.00
#
_symmetry.space_group_name_H-M   'P 1'
#
loop_
_entity.id
_entity.type
_entity.pdbx_description
1 polymer ?
#
loop_
_entity_poly.entity_id
_entity_poly.type
_entity_poly.pdbx_seq_one_letter_code
_entity_poly.pdbx_strand_id
1 'polypeptide(L)'
;ADAAAALASEHGWHARAARAVLAWAGPPFQYRLPDAATSARLAAALATLAGESVELAARLLARRAAEHVLDPDASLAASLRRRAVDAALSCGDAEVLAEVLMTPYSGIWEHVEPARRLALADACTERARAEGNAIACARGGLLRLGELIGLGELARFDAEVDAIEQAAIEQHEPAGRYQVLLHRTTRALAGGELASAERFAGQALALGRRAEIAGAFELFAAVLTVIRREQGRLGELDGLEPALFTGHPSPAARVLSVWALAEHGVGDRARPLLARVLDEMLPSLAAQPTGVANAALLARASFLLGEPRAAEPLAALLAPFAERVVLRGTLTAHGPASHFLALLAWLRGEHGEAGARFEHARGFCRRMGAPGWGAHVDADAARWHAERGDRPFALECAQRAARAARALHMQALAADAESLRERLR
;
A
#
# COMPACT_ATOMS: atom_id res chain seq x y z
N ALA A 1 -23.65 14.33 18.05
CA ALA A 1 -22.43 13.97 18.80
C ALA A 1 -21.88 15.16 19.59
N ASP A 2 -21.80 16.38 19.02
CA ASP A 2 -21.29 17.57 19.73
C ASP A 2 -22.06 17.88 21.03
N ALA A 3 -23.39 17.90 20.99
CA ALA A 3 -24.22 18.10 22.18
C ALA A 3 -24.01 17.02 23.26
N ALA A 4 -23.75 15.77 22.86
CA ALA A 4 -23.51 14.66 23.78
C ALA A 4 -22.11 14.73 24.41
N ALA A 5 -21.09 15.15 23.65
CA ALA A 5 -19.74 15.34 24.17
C ALA A 5 -19.67 16.53 25.14
N ALA A 6 -20.33 17.64 24.82
CA ALA A 6 -20.42 18.81 25.70
C ALA A 6 -21.14 18.46 27.02
N LEU A 7 -22.32 17.85 26.93
CA LEU A 7 -23.10 17.43 28.10
C LEU A 7 -22.34 16.42 28.98
N ALA A 8 -21.66 15.44 28.38
CA ALA A 8 -20.85 14.50 29.12
C ALA A 8 -19.66 15.17 29.83
N SER A 9 -19.05 16.19 29.20
CA SER A 9 -17.98 16.97 29.82
C SER A 9 -18.48 17.82 30.99
N GLU A 10 -19.64 18.45 30.86
CA GLU A 10 -20.27 19.27 31.92
C GLU A 10 -20.61 18.45 33.18
N HIS A 11 -20.94 17.16 33.00
CA HIS A 11 -21.27 16.24 34.09
C HIS A 11 -20.10 15.34 34.55
N GLY A 12 -18.88 15.55 34.04
CA GLY A 12 -17.70 14.74 34.41
C GLY A 12 -17.74 13.28 33.92
N TRP A 13 -18.53 12.98 32.88
CA TRP A 13 -18.61 11.63 32.29
C TRP A 13 -17.54 11.42 31.21
N HIS A 14 -16.27 11.46 31.61
CA HIS A 14 -15.12 11.50 30.69
C HIS A 14 -15.08 10.34 29.69
N ALA A 15 -15.36 9.10 30.12
CA ALA A 15 -15.46 7.95 29.21
C ALA A 15 -16.59 8.08 28.16
N ARG A 16 -17.73 8.71 28.51
CA ARG A 16 -18.83 8.96 27.56
C ARG A 16 -18.48 10.04 26.56
N ALA A 17 -17.82 11.12 27.02
CA ALA A 17 -17.30 12.17 26.17
C ALA A 17 -16.28 11.60 25.15
N ALA A 18 -15.35 10.76 25.61
CA ALA A 18 -14.37 10.09 24.75
C ALA A 18 -15.03 9.24 23.66
N ARG A 19 -16.05 8.42 24.01
CA ARG A 19 -16.82 7.63 23.03
C ARG A 19 -17.57 8.52 22.03
N ALA A 20 -18.15 9.63 22.49
CA ALA A 20 -18.83 10.57 21.61
C ALA A 20 -17.88 11.22 20.60
N VAL A 21 -16.65 11.56 21.04
CA VAL A 21 -15.61 12.12 20.16
C VAL A 21 -15.12 11.06 19.15
N LEU A 22 -14.90 9.81 19.57
CA LEU A 22 -14.55 8.72 18.65
C LEU A 22 -15.63 8.47 17.61
N ALA A 23 -16.91 8.47 18.00
CA ALA A 23 -18.03 8.34 17.08
C ALA A 23 -18.11 9.51 16.10
N TRP A 24 -17.85 10.74 16.56
CA TRP A 24 -17.82 11.93 15.70
C TRP A 24 -16.65 11.92 14.71
N ALA A 25 -15.48 11.41 15.12
CA ALA A 25 -14.34 11.25 14.23
C ALA A 25 -14.61 10.25 13.09
N GLY A 26 -15.72 9.51 13.15
CA GLY A 26 -16.16 8.53 12.16
C GLY A 26 -15.56 7.15 12.40
N PRO A 27 -16.02 6.11 11.68
CA PRO A 27 -15.46 4.76 11.78
C PRO A 27 -13.97 4.71 11.40
N PRO A 28 -13.22 3.70 11.85
CA PRO A 28 -11.80 3.57 11.53
C PRO A 28 -11.57 3.50 10.02
N PHE A 29 -12.38 2.78 9.25
CA PHE A 29 -12.17 2.54 7.81
C PHE A 29 -12.62 3.68 6.87
N GLN A 30 -12.18 4.92 7.12
CA GLN A 30 -12.46 6.05 6.22
C GLN A 30 -11.19 6.63 5.61
N TYR A 31 -11.19 6.74 4.27
CA TYR A 31 -10.24 7.62 3.58
C TYR A 31 -10.76 9.06 3.70
N ARG A 32 -10.15 9.82 4.61
CA ARG A 32 -10.42 11.26 4.76
C ARG A 32 -9.11 12.02 4.94
N LEU A 33 -9.09 13.25 4.47
CA LEU A 33 -7.96 14.14 4.74
C LEU A 33 -7.96 14.54 6.23
N PRO A 34 -6.77 14.78 6.80
CA PRO A 34 -6.65 15.30 8.15
C PRO A 34 -7.47 16.57 8.39
N ASP A 35 -8.06 16.68 9.57
CA ASP A 35 -8.83 17.83 10.02
C ASP A 35 -8.35 18.32 11.40
N ALA A 36 -7.86 19.56 11.43
CA ALA A 36 -7.35 20.19 12.65
C ALA A 36 -8.42 20.28 13.75
N ALA A 37 -9.69 20.47 13.38
CA ALA A 37 -10.78 20.53 14.36
C ALA A 37 -11.05 19.14 14.97
N THR A 38 -10.87 18.06 14.21
CA THR A 38 -10.88 16.70 14.75
C THR A 38 -9.72 16.49 15.71
N SER A 39 -8.49 16.85 15.33
CA SER A 39 -7.32 16.67 16.20
C SER A 39 -7.48 17.38 17.54
N ALA A 40 -7.98 18.63 17.53
CA ALA A 40 -8.22 19.41 18.74
C ALA A 40 -9.23 18.73 19.69
N ARG A 41 -10.34 18.19 19.15
CA ARG A 41 -11.34 17.46 19.94
C ARG A 41 -10.78 16.17 20.54
N LEU A 42 -10.02 15.40 19.75
CA LEU A 42 -9.36 14.18 20.22
C LEU A 42 -8.35 14.49 21.34
N ALA A 43 -7.60 15.60 21.22
CA ALA A 43 -6.67 16.06 22.24
C ALA A 43 -7.38 16.46 23.55
N ALA A 44 -8.50 17.19 23.46
CA ALA A 44 -9.29 17.57 24.62
C ALA A 44 -9.87 16.34 25.35
N ALA A 45 -10.42 15.38 24.60
CA ALA A 45 -10.92 14.12 25.16
C ALA A 45 -9.81 13.35 25.89
N LEU A 46 -8.62 13.23 25.28
CA LEU A 46 -7.46 12.59 25.90
C LEU A 46 -7.05 13.26 27.22
N ALA A 47 -7.07 14.58 27.29
CA ALA A 47 -6.72 15.32 28.50
C ALA A 47 -7.72 15.07 29.63
N THR A 48 -9.01 15.07 29.32
CA THR A 48 -10.08 14.85 30.32
C THR A 48 -10.22 13.40 30.78
N LEU A 49 -9.82 12.43 29.96
CA LEU A 49 -9.94 11.00 30.30
C LEU A 49 -9.07 10.59 31.49
N ALA A 50 -7.99 11.34 31.79
CA ALA A 50 -7.15 11.21 32.99
C ALA A 50 -6.70 9.78 33.37
N GLY A 51 -6.64 8.84 32.41
CA GLY A 51 -6.27 7.44 32.66
C GLY A 51 -7.42 6.52 33.08
N GLU A 52 -8.67 6.97 33.09
CA GLU A 52 -9.85 6.18 33.46
C GLU A 52 -10.08 4.95 32.57
N SER A 53 -9.62 4.98 31.32
CA SER A 53 -9.69 3.84 30.40
C SER A 53 -8.51 3.85 29.45
N VAL A 54 -7.69 2.79 29.53
CA VAL A 54 -6.54 2.58 28.65
C VAL A 54 -7.02 2.29 27.22
N GLU A 55 -8.13 1.58 27.08
CA GLU A 55 -8.74 1.19 25.80
C GLU A 55 -9.23 2.39 25.00
N LEU A 56 -9.89 3.35 25.67
CA LEU A 56 -10.35 4.59 25.04
C LEU A 56 -9.16 5.50 24.72
N ALA A 57 -8.15 5.56 25.59
CA ALA A 57 -6.93 6.32 25.33
C ALA A 57 -6.20 5.78 24.08
N ALA A 58 -6.06 4.46 23.95
CA ALA A 58 -5.42 3.82 22.80
C ALA A 58 -6.10 4.21 21.47
N ARG A 59 -7.44 4.11 21.41
CA ARG A 59 -8.25 4.51 20.24
C ARG A 59 -8.09 5.98 19.92
N LEU A 60 -8.22 6.87 20.92
CA LEU A 60 -8.10 8.31 20.72
C LEU A 60 -6.71 8.70 20.20
N LEU A 61 -5.64 8.09 20.73
CA LEU A 61 -4.26 8.30 20.28
C LEU A 61 -4.08 7.86 18.83
N ALA A 62 -4.59 6.67 18.47
CA ALA A 62 -4.50 6.15 17.11
C ALA A 62 -5.23 7.05 16.11
N ARG A 63 -6.45 7.48 16.45
CA ARG A 63 -7.22 8.42 15.62
C ARG A 63 -6.55 9.78 15.50
N ARG A 64 -5.98 10.31 16.58
CA ARG A 64 -5.26 11.58 16.53
C ARG A 64 -3.98 11.47 15.69
N ALA A 65 -3.30 10.33 15.68
CA ALA A 65 -2.13 10.12 14.82
C ALA A 65 -2.50 10.26 13.33
N ALA A 66 -3.69 9.82 12.92
CA ALA A 66 -4.17 9.97 11.54
C ALA A 66 -4.37 11.45 11.15
N GLU A 67 -4.76 12.31 12.08
CA GLU A 67 -4.92 13.75 11.85
C GLU A 67 -3.60 14.53 11.72
N HIS A 68 -2.47 13.87 11.97
CA HIS A 68 -1.13 14.47 11.85
C HIS A 68 -0.27 13.75 10.80
N VAL A 69 -0.89 12.91 9.97
CA VAL A 69 -0.15 12.05 9.02
C VAL A 69 0.52 12.82 7.88
N LEU A 70 -0.04 13.96 7.50
CA LEU A 70 0.46 14.82 6.42
C LEU A 70 1.31 15.98 6.94
N ASP A 71 1.54 16.06 8.26
CA ASP A 71 2.36 17.12 8.84
C ASP A 71 3.82 16.96 8.39
N PRO A 72 4.51 18.06 8.01
CA PRO A 72 5.92 17.99 7.63
C PRO A 72 6.82 17.46 8.76
N ASP A 73 6.51 17.80 10.01
CA ASP A 73 7.16 17.25 11.19
C ASP A 73 6.41 16.01 11.70
N ALA A 74 7.00 14.84 11.47
CA ALA A 74 6.42 13.57 11.87
C ALA A 74 6.57 13.24 13.37
N SER A 75 7.26 14.08 14.15
CA SER A 75 7.59 13.80 15.56
C SER A 75 6.35 13.58 16.43
N LEU A 76 5.33 14.43 16.25
CA LEU A 76 4.07 14.30 16.98
C LEU A 76 3.32 13.03 16.58
N ALA A 77 3.16 12.78 15.28
CA ALA A 77 2.49 11.58 14.78
C ALA A 77 3.21 10.32 15.27
N ALA A 78 4.55 10.26 15.21
CA ALA A 78 5.34 9.15 15.70
C ALA A 78 5.15 8.90 17.21
N SER A 79 5.10 9.97 18.02
CA SER A 79 4.81 9.87 19.46
C SER A 79 3.41 9.31 19.72
N LEU A 80 2.40 9.81 19.00
CA LEU A 80 1.02 9.33 19.12
C LEU A 80 0.88 7.85 18.73
N ARG A 81 1.51 7.43 17.61
CA ARG A 81 1.52 6.03 17.14
C ARG A 81 2.09 5.09 18.21
N ARG A 82 3.27 5.40 18.74
CA ARG A 82 3.92 4.57 19.79
C ARG A 82 3.02 4.43 21.01
N ARG A 83 2.53 5.56 21.54
CA ARG A 83 1.66 5.56 22.72
C ARG A 83 0.35 4.81 22.47
N ALA A 84 -0.21 4.87 21.27
CA ALA A 84 -1.42 4.13 20.91
C ALA A 84 -1.16 2.62 20.96
N VAL A 85 -0.07 2.14 20.36
CA VAL A 85 0.32 0.73 20.36
C VAL A 85 0.64 0.24 21.78
N ASP A 86 1.40 1.01 22.56
CA ASP A 86 1.75 0.65 23.94
C ASP A 86 0.49 0.55 24.83
N ALA A 87 -0.46 1.48 24.66
CA ALA A 87 -1.75 1.43 25.37
C ALA A 87 -2.60 0.22 24.93
N ALA A 88 -2.65 -0.06 23.62
CA ALA A 88 -3.40 -1.20 23.10
C ALA A 88 -2.83 -2.55 23.57
N LEU A 89 -1.50 -2.67 23.61
CA LEU A 89 -0.83 -3.86 24.15
C LEU A 89 -1.06 -4.03 25.65
N SER A 90 -1.02 -2.94 26.43
CA SER A 90 -1.15 -3.00 27.88
C SER A 90 -2.57 -3.25 28.38
N CYS A 91 -3.61 -2.81 27.66
CA CYS A 91 -5.00 -3.06 28.06
C CYS A 91 -5.41 -4.54 27.92
N GLY A 92 -4.74 -5.29 27.05
CA GLY A 92 -5.01 -6.70 26.90
C GLY A 92 -6.37 -7.01 26.24
N ASP A 93 -6.80 -6.24 25.27
CA ASP A 93 -8.02 -6.51 24.51
C ASP A 93 -7.65 -6.71 23.03
N ALA A 94 -8.01 -7.87 22.45
CA ALA A 94 -7.66 -8.20 21.07
C ALA A 94 -8.33 -7.26 20.06
N GLU A 95 -9.54 -6.83 20.35
CA GLU A 95 -10.29 -5.91 19.50
C GLU A 95 -9.66 -4.52 19.52
N VAL A 96 -9.28 -4.02 20.70
CA VAL A 96 -8.56 -2.74 20.83
C VAL A 96 -7.26 -2.78 20.05
N LEU A 97 -6.46 -3.85 20.20
CA LEU A 97 -5.19 -3.99 19.49
C LEU A 97 -5.39 -4.02 17.98
N ALA A 98 -6.31 -4.84 17.49
CA ALA A 98 -6.60 -4.92 16.06
C ALA A 98 -7.13 -3.58 15.50
N GLU A 99 -8.00 -2.90 16.23
CA GLU A 99 -8.55 -1.59 15.83
C GLU A 99 -7.47 -0.50 15.75
N VAL A 100 -6.58 -0.45 16.75
CA VAL A 100 -5.47 0.52 16.79
C VAL A 100 -4.49 0.28 15.64
N LEU A 101 -4.09 -0.98 15.40
CA LEU A 101 -3.17 -1.32 14.33
C LEU A 101 -3.78 -1.08 12.94
N MET A 102 -5.07 -1.37 12.76
CA MET A 102 -5.80 -1.15 11.51
C MET A 102 -6.26 0.30 11.31
N THR A 103 -5.92 1.24 12.20
CA THR A 103 -6.37 2.62 12.06
C THR A 103 -5.80 3.22 10.76
N PRO A 104 -6.62 3.49 9.74
CA PRO A 104 -6.17 4.01 8.46
C PRO A 104 -5.58 5.40 8.61
N TYR A 105 -4.63 5.73 7.75
CA TYR A 105 -3.90 7.00 7.78
C TYR A 105 -3.15 7.28 9.09
N SER A 106 -3.26 6.47 10.13
CA SER A 106 -2.46 6.64 11.33
C SER A 106 -0.99 6.44 11.06
N GLY A 107 -0.62 5.65 10.05
CA GLY A 107 0.74 5.18 9.81
C GLY A 107 1.22 4.16 10.85
N ILE A 108 0.35 3.68 11.76
CA ILE A 108 0.75 2.78 12.83
C ILE A 108 1.35 1.50 12.24
N TRP A 109 0.58 0.78 11.42
CA TRP A 109 1.02 -0.48 10.83
C TRP A 109 2.27 -0.31 9.95
N GLU A 110 2.28 0.73 9.13
CA GLU A 110 3.35 0.97 8.15
C GLU A 110 4.68 1.38 8.80
N HIS A 111 4.67 1.79 10.07
CA HIS A 111 5.87 2.11 10.85
C HIS A 111 6.26 1.01 11.84
N VAL A 112 5.49 -0.08 11.95
CA VAL A 112 5.98 -1.31 12.59
C VAL A 112 7.10 -1.87 11.72
N GLU A 113 8.19 -2.31 12.34
CA GLU A 113 9.29 -2.96 11.62
C GLU A 113 8.77 -4.17 10.81
N PRO A 114 9.10 -4.28 9.50
CA PRO A 114 8.55 -5.33 8.64
C PRO A 114 8.73 -6.75 9.17
N ALA A 115 9.86 -7.02 9.85
CA ALA A 115 10.15 -8.33 10.45
C ALA A 115 9.22 -8.70 11.61
N ARG A 116 8.60 -7.70 12.27
CA ARG A 116 7.75 -7.90 13.46
C ARG A 116 6.26 -7.94 13.14
N ARG A 117 5.85 -7.46 11.96
CA ARG A 117 4.44 -7.31 11.58
C ARG A 117 3.69 -8.63 11.57
N LEU A 118 4.22 -9.67 10.94
CA LEU A 118 3.52 -10.97 10.87
C LEU A 118 3.27 -11.54 12.28
N ALA A 119 4.29 -11.55 13.14
CA ALA A 119 4.15 -12.01 14.52
C ALA A 119 3.13 -11.19 15.32
N LEU A 120 3.05 -9.87 15.07
CA LEU A 120 2.06 -9.01 15.71
C LEU A 120 0.64 -9.29 15.21
N ALA A 121 0.44 -9.49 13.91
CA ALA A 121 -0.86 -9.90 13.35
C ALA A 121 -1.28 -11.29 13.87
N ASP A 122 -0.30 -12.19 14.04
CA ASP A 122 -0.51 -13.52 14.62
C ASP A 122 -1.01 -13.43 16.06
N ALA A 123 -0.32 -12.66 16.90
CA ALA A 123 -0.73 -12.42 18.28
C ALA A 123 -2.13 -11.80 18.38
N CYS A 124 -2.47 -10.85 17.50
CA CYS A 124 -3.82 -10.27 17.45
C CYS A 124 -4.89 -11.34 17.18
N THR A 125 -4.65 -12.17 16.16
CA THR A 125 -5.61 -13.18 15.71
C THR A 125 -5.78 -14.32 16.71
N GLU A 126 -4.68 -14.78 17.31
CA GLU A 126 -4.68 -15.83 18.34
C GLU A 126 -5.42 -15.39 19.60
N ARG A 127 -5.16 -14.17 20.06
CA ARG A 127 -5.87 -13.59 21.20
C ARG A 127 -7.36 -13.45 20.94
N ALA A 128 -7.73 -12.88 19.79
CA ALA A 128 -9.13 -12.75 19.39
C ALA A 128 -9.85 -14.11 19.33
N ARG A 129 -9.15 -15.15 18.88
CA ARG A 129 -9.69 -16.51 18.82
C ARG A 129 -9.92 -17.09 20.21
N ALA A 130 -8.98 -16.88 21.14
CA ALA A 130 -9.12 -17.32 22.53
C ALA A 130 -10.31 -16.63 23.24
N GLU A 131 -10.61 -15.38 22.87
CA GLU A 131 -11.73 -14.59 23.39
C GLU A 131 -13.07 -14.90 22.67
N GLY A 132 -13.05 -15.70 21.58
CA GLY A 132 -14.24 -15.97 20.76
C GLY A 132 -14.74 -14.74 19.97
N ASN A 133 -13.88 -13.73 19.78
CA ASN A 133 -14.25 -12.49 19.08
C ASN A 133 -13.98 -12.61 17.58
N ALA A 134 -14.98 -13.07 16.83
CA ALA A 134 -14.89 -13.29 15.38
C ALA A 134 -14.53 -12.02 14.58
N ILE A 135 -15.03 -10.85 15.01
CA ILE A 135 -14.74 -9.56 14.35
C ILE A 135 -13.26 -9.20 14.54
N ALA A 136 -12.73 -9.35 15.76
CA ALA A 136 -11.32 -9.12 16.03
C ALA A 136 -10.42 -10.13 15.31
N CYS A 137 -10.84 -11.40 15.17
CA CYS A 137 -10.14 -12.39 14.34
C CYS A 137 -10.05 -11.94 12.88
N ALA A 138 -11.17 -11.49 12.29
CA ALA A 138 -11.18 -11.01 10.91
C ALA A 138 -10.27 -9.79 10.71
N ARG A 139 -10.26 -8.84 11.66
CA ARG A 139 -9.37 -7.67 11.63
C ARG A 139 -7.89 -8.05 11.74
N GLY A 140 -7.55 -8.99 12.63
CA GLY A 140 -6.20 -9.55 12.74
C GLY A 140 -5.77 -10.24 11.45
N GLY A 141 -6.67 -10.99 10.81
CA GLY A 141 -6.46 -11.60 9.50
C GLY A 141 -6.17 -10.57 8.41
N LEU A 142 -6.89 -9.44 8.38
CA LEU A 142 -6.64 -8.37 7.40
C LEU A 142 -5.22 -7.77 7.53
N LEU A 143 -4.70 -7.60 8.75
CA LEU A 143 -3.30 -7.20 8.97
C LEU A 143 -2.35 -8.25 8.41
N ARG A 144 -2.65 -9.53 8.66
CA ARG A 144 -1.85 -10.67 8.21
C ARG A 144 -1.79 -10.79 6.69
N LEU A 145 -2.89 -10.51 5.97
CA LEU A 145 -2.94 -10.60 4.51
C LEU A 145 -1.85 -9.78 3.82
N GLY A 146 -1.63 -8.54 4.27
CA GLY A 146 -0.55 -7.70 3.74
C GLY A 146 0.83 -8.34 3.94
N GLU A 147 1.06 -8.97 5.09
CA GLU A 147 2.35 -9.61 5.36
C GLU A 147 2.56 -10.89 4.56
N LEU A 148 1.52 -11.70 4.40
CA LEU A 148 1.58 -12.95 3.63
C LEU A 148 1.87 -12.69 2.16
N ILE A 149 1.19 -11.71 1.54
CA ILE A 149 1.50 -11.34 0.15
C ILE A 149 2.88 -10.69 0.05
N GLY A 150 3.27 -9.89 1.04
CA GLY A 150 4.60 -9.32 1.17
C GLY A 150 5.72 -10.35 1.13
N LEU A 151 5.53 -11.48 1.82
CA LEU A 151 6.49 -12.58 1.93
C LEU A 151 6.35 -13.62 0.81
N GLY A 152 5.29 -13.54 0.00
CA GLY A 152 5.00 -14.50 -1.06
C GLY A 152 4.36 -15.80 -0.61
N GLU A 153 3.77 -15.81 0.58
CA GLU A 153 3.09 -16.97 1.17
C GLU A 153 1.65 -17.09 0.62
N LEU A 154 1.51 -17.24 -0.70
CA LEU A 154 0.21 -17.13 -1.39
C LEU A 154 -0.80 -18.18 -0.94
N ALA A 155 -0.38 -19.40 -0.62
CA ALA A 155 -1.30 -20.44 -0.14
C ALA A 155 -1.92 -20.07 1.23
N ARG A 156 -1.13 -19.50 2.14
CA ARG A 156 -1.64 -18.97 3.42
C ARG A 156 -2.50 -17.73 3.21
N PHE A 157 -2.11 -16.87 2.25
CA PHE A 157 -2.92 -15.71 1.89
C PHE A 157 -4.31 -16.12 1.41
N ASP A 158 -4.39 -17.06 0.47
CA ASP A 158 -5.65 -17.53 -0.10
C ASP A 158 -6.55 -18.14 0.99
N ALA A 159 -6.00 -18.97 1.88
CA ALA A 159 -6.74 -19.54 3.02
C ALA A 159 -7.24 -18.47 4.02
N GLU A 160 -6.44 -17.44 4.28
CA GLU A 160 -6.83 -16.34 5.18
C GLU A 160 -7.92 -15.47 4.56
N VAL A 161 -7.88 -15.20 3.25
CA VAL A 161 -8.95 -14.49 2.53
C VAL A 161 -10.27 -15.23 2.67
N ASP A 162 -10.27 -16.55 2.46
CA ASP A 162 -11.48 -17.37 2.57
C ASP A 162 -12.04 -17.39 4.00
N ALA A 163 -11.17 -17.44 5.03
CA ALA A 163 -11.58 -17.36 6.42
C ALA A 163 -12.22 -16.01 6.79
N ILE A 164 -11.63 -14.89 6.31
CA ILE A 164 -12.18 -13.55 6.53
C ILE A 164 -13.51 -13.38 5.79
N GLU A 165 -13.63 -13.89 4.57
CA GLU A 165 -14.88 -13.83 3.83
C GLU A 165 -16.01 -14.57 4.55
N GLN A 166 -15.74 -15.78 5.03
CA GLN A 166 -16.72 -16.57 5.77
C GLN A 166 -17.20 -15.82 7.02
N ALA A 167 -16.27 -15.26 7.81
CA ALA A 167 -16.60 -14.46 8.98
C ALA A 167 -17.43 -13.20 8.60
N ALA A 168 -17.06 -12.50 7.53
CA ALA A 168 -17.77 -11.32 7.08
C ALA A 168 -19.20 -11.63 6.59
N ILE A 169 -19.42 -12.81 5.98
CA ILE A 169 -20.75 -13.29 5.58
C ILE A 169 -21.60 -13.59 6.83
N GLU A 170 -21.07 -14.37 7.77
CA GLU A 170 -21.79 -14.76 8.99
C GLU A 170 -22.17 -13.55 9.85
N GLN A 171 -21.28 -12.55 9.93
CA GLN A 171 -21.50 -11.32 10.69
C GLN A 171 -22.24 -10.23 9.92
N HIS A 172 -22.63 -10.47 8.67
CA HIS A 172 -23.29 -9.49 7.80
C HIS A 172 -22.51 -8.16 7.68
N GLU A 173 -21.18 -8.23 7.61
CA GLU A 173 -20.29 -7.09 7.75
C GLU A 173 -19.80 -6.61 6.36
N PRO A 174 -20.34 -5.49 5.82
CA PRO A 174 -20.08 -5.10 4.44
C PRO A 174 -18.64 -4.62 4.19
N ALA A 175 -17.96 -4.04 5.19
CA ALA A 175 -16.62 -3.52 5.02
C ALA A 175 -15.60 -4.67 4.88
N GLY A 176 -15.77 -5.76 5.62
CA GLY A 176 -14.95 -6.96 5.53
C GLY A 176 -15.09 -7.64 4.16
N ARG A 177 -16.32 -7.73 3.64
CA ARG A 177 -16.55 -8.21 2.26
C ARG A 177 -15.92 -7.30 1.22
N TYR A 178 -15.95 -5.99 1.43
CA TYR A 178 -15.25 -5.02 0.59
C TYR A 178 -13.73 -5.24 0.61
N GLN A 179 -13.14 -5.43 1.79
CA GLN A 179 -11.70 -5.71 1.94
C GLN A 179 -11.31 -7.03 1.26
N VAL A 180 -12.10 -8.09 1.41
CA VAL A 180 -11.90 -9.37 0.73
C VAL A 180 -11.82 -9.19 -0.80
N LEU A 181 -12.74 -8.42 -1.39
CA LEU A 181 -12.73 -8.16 -2.83
C LEU A 181 -11.47 -7.40 -3.28
N LEU A 182 -10.96 -6.47 -2.45
CA LEU A 182 -9.70 -5.77 -2.74
C LEU A 182 -8.50 -6.71 -2.67
N HIS A 183 -8.42 -7.56 -1.64
CA HIS A 183 -7.35 -8.56 -1.53
C HIS A 183 -7.38 -9.59 -2.66
N ARG A 184 -8.57 -10.02 -3.10
CA ARG A 184 -8.73 -10.85 -4.31
C ARG A 184 -8.28 -10.15 -5.57
N THR A 185 -8.55 -8.85 -5.68
CA THR A 185 -8.05 -8.03 -6.80
C THR A 185 -6.52 -8.04 -6.83
N THR A 186 -5.88 -7.83 -5.70
CA THR A 186 -4.42 -7.83 -5.58
C THR A 186 -3.81 -9.19 -5.88
N ARG A 187 -4.42 -10.26 -5.39
CA ARG A 187 -4.00 -11.63 -5.66
C ARG A 187 -4.10 -11.99 -7.14
N ALA A 188 -5.18 -11.57 -7.80
CA ALA A 188 -5.37 -11.72 -9.24
C ALA A 188 -4.33 -10.93 -10.04
N LEU A 189 -4.04 -9.68 -9.64
CA LEU A 189 -2.97 -8.87 -10.24
C LEU A 189 -1.59 -9.54 -10.12
N ALA A 190 -1.24 -10.05 -8.94
CA ALA A 190 0.02 -10.76 -8.72
C ALA A 190 0.16 -12.02 -9.59
N GLY A 191 -0.95 -12.70 -9.85
CA GLY A 191 -1.02 -13.87 -10.75
C GLY A 191 -1.06 -13.52 -12.24
N GLY A 192 -1.29 -12.25 -12.60
CA GLY A 192 -1.51 -11.83 -14.00
C GLY A 192 -2.93 -12.13 -14.52
N GLU A 193 -3.89 -12.39 -13.64
CA GLU A 193 -5.30 -12.65 -13.98
C GLU A 193 -6.08 -11.33 -14.16
N LEU A 194 -5.74 -10.56 -15.20
CA LEU A 194 -6.19 -9.17 -15.35
C LEU A 194 -7.71 -9.02 -15.42
N ALA A 195 -8.41 -9.95 -16.06
CA ALA A 195 -9.88 -9.95 -16.14
C ALA A 195 -10.53 -10.21 -14.77
N SER A 196 -9.99 -11.15 -13.99
CA SER A 196 -10.43 -11.41 -12.61
C SER A 196 -10.20 -10.18 -11.73
N ALA A 197 -9.02 -9.57 -11.84
CA ALA A 197 -8.67 -8.36 -11.09
C ALA A 197 -9.66 -7.21 -11.37
N GLU A 198 -9.94 -6.92 -12.65
CA GLU A 198 -10.89 -5.86 -13.03
C GLU A 198 -12.30 -6.14 -12.53
N ARG A 199 -12.75 -7.39 -12.61
CA ARG A 199 -14.06 -7.81 -12.08
C ARG A 199 -14.15 -7.61 -10.56
N PHE A 200 -13.15 -8.07 -9.80
CA PHE A 200 -13.14 -7.92 -8.35
C PHE A 200 -13.05 -6.46 -7.93
N ALA A 201 -12.25 -5.64 -8.62
CA ALA A 201 -12.17 -4.20 -8.39
C ALA A 201 -13.54 -3.52 -8.58
N GLY A 202 -14.24 -3.85 -9.66
CA GLY A 202 -15.58 -3.33 -9.95
C GLY A 202 -16.62 -3.74 -8.90
N GLN A 203 -16.57 -4.99 -8.44
CA GLN A 203 -17.43 -5.48 -7.35
C GLN A 203 -17.12 -4.77 -6.03
N ALA A 204 -15.84 -4.56 -5.70
CA ALA A 204 -15.43 -3.80 -4.53
C ALA A 204 -15.98 -2.38 -4.58
N LEU A 205 -15.84 -1.67 -5.71
CA LEU A 205 -16.40 -0.32 -5.86
C LEU A 205 -17.91 -0.30 -5.67
N ALA A 206 -18.64 -1.22 -6.29
CA ALA A 206 -20.10 -1.29 -6.18
C ALA A 206 -20.56 -1.59 -4.75
N LEU A 207 -19.83 -2.44 -4.02
CA LEU A 207 -20.11 -2.70 -2.61
C LEU A 207 -19.75 -1.50 -1.73
N GLY A 208 -18.56 -0.92 -1.92
CA GLY A 208 -18.09 0.24 -1.17
C GLY A 208 -19.01 1.45 -1.33
N ARG A 209 -19.55 1.70 -2.52
CA ARG A 209 -20.58 2.73 -2.74
C ARG A 209 -21.86 2.45 -1.98
N ARG A 210 -22.37 1.21 -2.03
CA ARG A 210 -23.60 0.82 -1.32
C ARG A 210 -23.45 0.87 0.20
N ALA A 211 -22.26 0.58 0.70
CA ALA A 211 -21.92 0.62 2.12
C ALA A 211 -21.34 1.97 2.57
N GLU A 212 -21.36 3.00 1.70
CA GLU A 212 -20.86 4.35 1.96
C GLU A 212 -19.42 4.38 2.52
N ILE A 213 -18.56 3.47 2.05
CA ILE A 213 -17.15 3.40 2.44
C ILE A 213 -16.42 4.58 1.81
N ALA A 214 -16.01 5.54 2.64
CA ALA A 214 -15.22 6.68 2.22
C ALA A 214 -13.88 6.23 1.61
N GLY A 215 -13.55 6.74 0.41
CA GLY A 215 -12.33 6.36 -0.31
C GLY A 215 -12.48 5.24 -1.32
N ALA A 216 -13.67 4.63 -1.43
CA ALA A 216 -13.84 3.46 -2.29
C ALA A 216 -13.56 3.78 -3.77
N PHE A 217 -13.88 5.01 -4.21
CA PHE A 217 -13.59 5.45 -5.58
C PHE A 217 -12.11 5.72 -5.80
N GLU A 218 -11.44 6.39 -4.87
CA GLU A 218 -10.02 6.72 -4.93
C GLU A 218 -9.16 5.46 -4.96
N LEU A 219 -9.50 4.47 -4.13
CA LEU A 219 -8.81 3.19 -4.12
C LEU A 219 -9.08 2.40 -5.42
N PHE A 220 -10.34 2.38 -5.89
CA PHE A 220 -10.67 1.78 -7.17
C PHE A 220 -9.88 2.40 -8.33
N ALA A 221 -9.79 3.74 -8.38
CA ALA A 221 -9.01 4.45 -9.38
C ALA A 221 -7.53 4.05 -9.33
N ALA A 222 -6.96 3.95 -8.12
CA ALA A 222 -5.56 3.53 -7.95
C ALA A 222 -5.30 2.11 -8.48
N VAL A 223 -6.19 1.16 -8.16
CA VAL A 223 -6.08 -0.23 -8.61
C VAL A 223 -6.34 -0.37 -10.11
N LEU A 224 -7.34 0.34 -10.63
CA LEU A 224 -7.65 0.37 -12.06
C LEU A 224 -6.48 0.90 -12.89
N THR A 225 -5.74 1.89 -12.37
CA THR A 225 -4.53 2.41 -13.03
C THR A 225 -3.48 1.31 -13.22
N VAL A 226 -3.26 0.47 -12.19
CA VAL A 226 -2.35 -0.68 -12.29
C VAL A 226 -2.87 -1.70 -13.30
N ILE A 227 -4.17 -2.02 -13.27
CA ILE A 227 -4.79 -2.95 -14.24
C ILE A 227 -4.61 -2.44 -15.68
N ARG A 228 -4.89 -1.15 -15.93
CA ARG A 228 -4.73 -0.54 -17.26
C ARG A 228 -3.28 -0.55 -17.71
N ARG A 229 -2.33 -0.40 -16.80
CA ARG A 229 -0.90 -0.59 -17.10
C ARG A 229 -0.59 -2.00 -17.56
N GLU A 230 -1.04 -3.02 -16.85
CA GLU A 230 -0.79 -4.41 -17.26
C GLU A 230 -1.50 -4.78 -18.58
N GLN A 231 -2.63 -4.14 -18.88
CA GLN A 231 -3.36 -4.33 -20.14
C GLN A 231 -2.76 -3.52 -21.33
N GLY A 232 -1.81 -2.61 -21.10
CA GLY A 232 -1.33 -1.69 -22.14
C GLY A 232 -2.34 -0.60 -22.52
N ARG A 233 -3.26 -0.28 -21.61
CA ARG A 233 -4.40 0.64 -21.80
C ARG A 233 -4.30 1.89 -20.93
N LEU A 234 -3.10 2.27 -20.48
CA LEU A 234 -2.91 3.45 -19.62
C LEU A 234 -3.41 4.74 -20.24
N GLY A 235 -3.31 4.89 -21.57
CA GLY A 235 -3.81 6.08 -22.28
C GLY A 235 -5.32 6.29 -22.17
N GLU A 236 -6.11 5.30 -21.74
CA GLU A 236 -7.53 5.51 -21.41
C GLU A 236 -7.74 6.45 -20.22
N LEU A 237 -6.70 6.68 -19.42
CA LEU A 237 -6.74 7.57 -18.27
C LEU A 237 -6.30 9.01 -18.63
N ASP A 238 -5.88 9.23 -19.87
CA ASP A 238 -5.56 10.57 -20.35
C ASP A 238 -6.81 11.46 -20.33
N GLY A 239 -6.67 12.68 -19.82
CA GLY A 239 -7.77 13.62 -19.59
C GLY A 239 -8.54 13.40 -18.28
N LEU A 240 -8.39 12.22 -17.64
CA LEU A 240 -8.99 11.93 -16.33
C LEU A 240 -8.05 12.27 -15.17
N GLU A 241 -6.79 12.65 -15.44
CA GLU A 241 -5.77 12.86 -14.41
C GLU A 241 -6.14 13.97 -13.41
N PRO A 242 -6.80 15.08 -13.79
CA PRO A 242 -7.30 16.04 -12.82
C PRO A 242 -8.32 15.46 -11.85
N ALA A 243 -9.25 14.66 -12.34
CA ALA A 243 -10.28 14.05 -11.52
C ALA A 243 -9.75 12.92 -10.64
N LEU A 244 -8.76 12.16 -11.14
CA LEU A 244 -8.23 10.98 -10.46
C LEU A 244 -7.03 11.28 -9.57
N PHE A 245 -6.21 12.29 -9.90
CA PHE A 245 -4.90 12.49 -9.28
C PHE A 245 -4.57 13.93 -8.90
N THR A 246 -4.66 14.89 -9.82
CA THR A 246 -4.10 16.24 -9.57
C THR A 246 -5.07 17.21 -8.91
N GLY A 247 -6.38 16.93 -8.95
CA GLY A 247 -7.40 17.61 -8.15
C GLY A 247 -7.49 17.10 -6.71
N HIS A 248 -6.79 16.02 -6.38
CA HIS A 248 -6.76 15.45 -5.03
C HIS A 248 -5.44 15.81 -4.33
N PRO A 249 -5.45 16.40 -3.13
CA PRO A 249 -4.23 16.80 -2.42
C PRO A 249 -3.40 15.61 -1.86
N SER A 250 -3.69 14.38 -2.27
CA SER A 250 -3.06 13.19 -1.69
C SER A 250 -1.64 13.00 -2.26
N PRO A 251 -0.60 12.88 -1.42
CA PRO A 251 0.76 12.58 -1.88
C PRO A 251 0.83 11.29 -2.71
N ALA A 252 0.06 10.28 -2.34
CA ALA A 252 -0.03 9.01 -3.08
C ALA A 252 -0.58 9.19 -4.50
N ALA A 253 -1.61 10.04 -4.67
CA ALA A 253 -2.23 10.28 -5.96
C ALA A 253 -1.26 11.00 -6.92
N ARG A 254 -0.50 11.96 -6.40
CA ARG A 254 0.55 12.66 -7.17
C ARG A 254 1.65 11.73 -7.65
N VAL A 255 2.14 10.84 -6.79
CA VAL A 255 3.15 9.84 -7.16
C VAL A 255 2.60 8.86 -8.19
N LEU A 256 1.36 8.41 -8.01
CA LEU A 256 0.71 7.52 -8.98
C LEU A 256 0.56 8.19 -10.36
N SER A 257 0.27 9.49 -10.41
CA SER A 257 0.21 10.25 -11.66
C SER A 257 1.58 10.32 -12.36
N VAL A 258 2.65 10.62 -11.62
CA VAL A 258 4.03 10.62 -12.16
C VAL A 258 4.36 9.25 -12.75
N TRP A 259 4.08 8.19 -12.01
CA TRP A 259 4.33 6.82 -12.44
C TRP A 259 3.53 6.46 -13.69
N ALA A 260 2.23 6.77 -13.73
CA ALA A 260 1.37 6.48 -14.87
C ALA A 260 1.82 7.21 -16.14
N LEU A 261 2.18 8.50 -16.03
CA LEU A 261 2.71 9.28 -17.15
C LEU A 261 4.05 8.72 -17.66
N ALA A 262 4.94 8.31 -16.74
CA ALA A 262 6.22 7.71 -17.09
C ALA A 262 6.05 6.35 -17.77
N GLU A 263 5.20 5.46 -17.25
CA GLU A 263 4.89 4.15 -17.88
C GLU A 263 4.19 4.31 -19.23
N HIS A 264 3.34 5.34 -19.39
CA HIS A 264 2.69 5.61 -20.67
C HIS A 264 3.65 6.20 -21.72
N GLY A 265 4.84 6.66 -21.30
CA GLY A 265 5.85 7.23 -22.20
C GLY A 265 5.65 8.72 -22.51
N VAL A 266 4.82 9.43 -21.75
CA VAL A 266 4.53 10.86 -21.97
C VAL A 266 5.55 11.74 -21.22
N GLY A 267 6.81 11.62 -21.62
CA GLY A 267 7.96 12.18 -20.92
C GLY A 267 7.89 13.69 -20.67
N ASP A 268 7.36 14.47 -21.62
CA ASP A 268 7.26 15.93 -21.53
C ASP A 268 6.36 16.39 -20.37
N ARG A 269 5.31 15.61 -20.06
CA ARG A 269 4.44 15.85 -18.90
C ARG A 269 5.00 15.24 -17.62
N ALA A 270 5.63 14.06 -17.73
CA ALA A 270 6.11 13.30 -16.58
C ALA A 270 7.33 13.96 -15.90
N ARG A 271 8.30 14.48 -16.67
CA ARG A 271 9.55 15.07 -16.14
C ARG A 271 9.33 16.26 -15.20
N PRO A 272 8.59 17.33 -15.57
CA PRO A 272 8.39 18.46 -14.66
C PRO A 272 7.59 18.06 -13.42
N LEU A 273 6.63 17.13 -13.55
CA LEU A 273 5.86 16.63 -12.41
C LEU A 273 6.74 15.78 -11.46
N LEU A 274 7.60 14.91 -12.00
CA LEU A 274 8.55 14.14 -11.20
C LEU A 274 9.47 15.07 -10.42
N ALA A 275 10.10 16.06 -11.06
CA ALA A 275 11.00 17.00 -10.40
C ALA A 275 10.31 17.69 -9.21
N ARG A 276 9.09 18.22 -9.43
CA ARG A 276 8.31 18.85 -8.37
C ARG A 276 7.95 17.90 -7.23
N VAL A 277 7.54 16.67 -7.55
CA VAL A 277 7.20 15.66 -6.55
C VAL A 277 8.43 15.27 -5.72
N LEU A 278 9.60 15.10 -6.35
CA LEU A 278 10.84 14.81 -5.64
C LEU A 278 11.23 15.96 -4.70
N ASP A 279 11.23 17.19 -5.18
CA ASP A 279 11.61 18.36 -4.37
C ASP A 279 10.70 18.54 -3.15
N GLU A 280 9.40 18.30 -3.31
CA GLU A 280 8.41 18.48 -2.23
C GLU A 280 8.30 17.28 -1.27
N MET A 281 8.45 16.04 -1.76
CA MET A 281 8.11 14.84 -0.98
C MET A 281 9.31 14.04 -0.49
N LEU A 282 10.44 14.07 -1.18
CA LEU A 282 11.58 13.22 -0.84
C LEU A 282 12.05 13.38 0.62
N PRO A 283 12.09 14.59 1.22
CA PRO A 283 12.50 14.77 2.61
C PRO A 283 11.60 14.11 3.66
N SER A 284 10.30 13.93 3.36
CA SER A 284 9.31 13.41 4.30
C SER A 284 8.76 12.02 3.92
N LEU A 285 9.22 11.46 2.79
CA LEU A 285 8.64 10.26 2.19
C LEU A 285 8.62 9.06 3.15
N ALA A 286 9.69 8.88 3.94
CA ALA A 286 9.81 7.78 4.89
C ALA A 286 8.78 7.84 6.04
N ALA A 287 8.28 9.02 6.38
CA ALA A 287 7.30 9.22 7.44
C ALA A 287 5.85 9.06 6.97
N GLN A 288 5.62 9.05 5.65
CA GLN A 288 4.29 8.89 5.06
C GLN A 288 3.86 7.42 5.10
N PRO A 289 2.59 7.11 5.39
CA PRO A 289 2.10 5.73 5.44
C PRO A 289 2.33 4.96 4.13
N THR A 290 2.18 5.63 2.99
CA THR A 290 2.43 5.02 1.67
C THR A 290 3.87 5.23 1.19
N GLY A 291 4.80 5.61 2.06
CA GLY A 291 6.18 5.99 1.73
C GLY A 291 6.92 4.92 0.91
N VAL A 292 6.84 3.66 1.34
CA VAL A 292 7.50 2.52 0.66
C VAL A 292 6.95 2.30 -0.75
N ALA A 293 5.62 2.28 -0.91
CA ALA A 293 5.00 2.16 -2.24
C ALA A 293 5.32 3.36 -3.12
N ASN A 294 5.28 4.57 -2.56
CA ASN A 294 5.62 5.78 -3.29
C ASN A 294 7.09 5.75 -3.73
N ALA A 295 7.99 5.25 -2.90
CA ALA A 295 9.40 5.10 -3.24
C ALA A 295 9.62 4.13 -4.40
N ALA A 296 8.92 2.99 -4.42
CA ALA A 296 8.98 2.05 -5.54
C ALA A 296 8.46 2.65 -6.85
N LEU A 297 7.32 3.35 -6.81
CA LEU A 297 6.76 4.00 -8.00
C LEU A 297 7.65 5.15 -8.49
N LEU A 298 8.23 5.94 -7.59
CA LEU A 298 9.20 6.98 -7.93
C LEU A 298 10.50 6.38 -8.47
N ALA A 299 10.98 5.27 -7.92
CA ALA A 299 12.17 4.57 -8.43
C ALA A 299 11.96 4.14 -9.89
N ARG A 300 10.78 3.59 -10.19
CA ARG A 300 10.38 3.21 -11.54
C ARG A 300 10.28 4.43 -12.47
N ALA A 301 9.63 5.50 -12.05
CA ALA A 301 9.51 6.71 -12.86
C ALA A 301 10.86 7.38 -13.11
N SER A 302 11.70 7.50 -12.07
CA SER A 302 13.07 8.00 -12.16
C SER A 302 13.91 7.18 -13.12
N PHE A 303 13.73 5.85 -13.11
CA PHE A 303 14.43 4.97 -14.04
C PHE A 303 14.01 5.23 -15.49
N LEU A 304 12.70 5.23 -15.77
CA LEU A 304 12.18 5.47 -17.12
C LEU A 304 12.53 6.86 -17.67
N LEU A 305 12.67 7.86 -16.80
CA LEU A 305 12.98 9.24 -17.18
C LEU A 305 14.47 9.58 -17.08
N GLY A 306 15.32 8.68 -16.56
CA GLY A 306 16.75 8.94 -16.35
C GLY A 306 17.04 10.04 -15.33
N GLU A 307 16.32 10.05 -14.20
CA GLU A 307 16.49 11.02 -13.10
C GLU A 307 17.29 10.40 -11.94
N PRO A 308 18.61 10.68 -11.84
CA PRO A 308 19.48 10.03 -10.86
C PRO A 308 19.37 10.60 -9.44
N ARG A 309 18.87 11.83 -9.26
CA ARG A 309 18.87 12.52 -7.94
C ARG A 309 18.13 11.75 -6.86
N ALA A 310 17.12 10.98 -7.25
CA ALA A 310 16.29 10.22 -6.33
C ALA A 310 16.87 8.83 -6.01
N ALA A 311 17.94 8.38 -6.68
CA ALA A 311 18.30 6.97 -6.62
C ALA A 311 18.77 6.52 -5.23
N GLU A 312 19.68 7.27 -4.60
CA GLU A 312 20.20 6.93 -3.28
C GLU A 312 19.13 7.04 -2.17
N PRO A 313 18.37 8.13 -2.04
CA PRO A 313 17.36 8.24 -0.97
C PRO A 313 16.25 7.20 -1.10
N LEU A 314 15.82 6.88 -2.34
CA LEU A 314 14.81 5.85 -2.57
C LEU A 314 15.35 4.44 -2.29
N ALA A 315 16.63 4.18 -2.61
CA ALA A 315 17.26 2.89 -2.33
C ALA A 315 17.37 2.65 -0.82
N ALA A 316 17.80 3.66 -0.06
CA ALA A 316 17.86 3.60 1.40
C ALA A 316 16.49 3.29 2.03
N LEU A 317 15.41 3.89 1.52
CA LEU A 317 14.05 3.65 2.01
C LEU A 317 13.52 2.25 1.66
N LEU A 318 13.90 1.70 0.50
CA LEU A 318 13.46 0.38 0.04
C LEU A 318 14.31 -0.77 0.58
N ALA A 319 15.54 -0.51 1.05
CA ALA A 319 16.48 -1.53 1.51
C ALA A 319 15.91 -2.47 2.59
N PRO A 320 15.17 -2.00 3.62
CA PRO A 320 14.56 -2.89 4.62
C PRO A 320 13.50 -3.85 4.05
N PHE A 321 13.03 -3.60 2.83
CA PHE A 321 12.00 -4.38 2.16
C PHE A 321 12.57 -5.27 1.06
N ALA A 322 13.90 -5.36 0.89
CA ALA A 322 14.56 -6.03 -0.23
C ALA A 322 14.08 -7.47 -0.52
N GLU A 323 13.63 -8.19 0.52
CA GLU A 323 13.13 -9.57 0.43
C GLU A 323 11.60 -9.67 0.39
N ARG A 324 10.91 -8.58 0.03
CA ARG A 324 9.46 -8.47 0.12
C ARG A 324 8.85 -7.86 -1.13
N VAL A 325 7.56 -8.10 -1.33
CA VAL A 325 6.72 -7.31 -2.25
C VAL A 325 6.48 -5.93 -1.66
N VAL A 326 6.58 -4.90 -2.50
CA VAL A 326 6.21 -3.54 -2.14
C VAL A 326 4.69 -3.41 -2.18
N LEU A 327 4.12 -2.99 -1.04
CA LEU A 327 2.69 -2.80 -0.85
C LEU A 327 2.35 -1.34 -0.59
N ARG A 328 1.20 -0.91 -1.11
CA ARG A 328 0.54 0.34 -0.77
C ARG A 328 -0.55 0.05 0.27
N GLY A 329 -0.27 0.44 1.51
CA GLY A 329 -1.04 -0.05 2.66
C GLY A 329 -0.97 -1.58 2.72
N THR A 330 -2.08 -2.23 3.06
CA THR A 330 -2.21 -3.70 3.02
C THR A 330 -2.79 -4.23 1.71
N LEU A 331 -3.10 -3.34 0.75
CA LEU A 331 -4.04 -3.64 -0.33
C LEU A 331 -3.34 -3.82 -1.66
N THR A 332 -2.71 -2.79 -2.24
CA THR A 332 -2.18 -2.89 -3.62
C THR A 332 -0.73 -3.34 -3.62
N ALA A 333 -0.39 -4.34 -4.43
CA ALA A 333 0.96 -4.85 -4.60
C ALA A 333 1.60 -4.38 -5.91
N HIS A 334 2.86 -3.95 -5.84
CA HIS A 334 3.59 -3.36 -6.97
C HIS A 334 4.72 -4.24 -7.53
N GLY A 335 5.08 -5.32 -6.82
CA GLY A 335 6.17 -6.23 -7.19
C GLY A 335 7.32 -6.25 -6.18
N PRO A 336 8.37 -7.07 -6.40
CA PRO A 336 9.46 -7.25 -5.45
C PRO A 336 10.28 -5.97 -5.25
N ALA A 337 10.59 -5.62 -4.01
CA ALA A 337 11.44 -4.45 -3.71
C ALA A 337 12.82 -4.56 -4.38
N SER A 338 13.38 -5.77 -4.47
CA SER A 338 14.65 -6.00 -5.17
C SER A 338 14.62 -5.63 -6.65
N HIS A 339 13.46 -5.65 -7.31
CA HIS A 339 13.33 -5.15 -8.68
C HIS A 339 13.58 -3.64 -8.73
N PHE A 340 12.91 -2.87 -7.88
CA PHE A 340 13.11 -1.42 -7.80
C PHE A 340 14.53 -1.06 -7.37
N LEU A 341 15.11 -1.80 -6.41
CA LEU A 341 16.52 -1.64 -6.02
C LEU A 341 17.47 -1.91 -7.19
N ALA A 342 17.17 -2.87 -8.08
CA ALA A 342 17.95 -3.10 -9.28
C ALA A 342 17.91 -1.89 -10.25
N LEU A 343 16.73 -1.30 -10.44
CA LEU A 343 16.56 -0.09 -11.26
C LEU A 343 17.35 1.10 -10.68
N LEU A 344 17.34 1.27 -9.36
CA LEU A 344 18.07 2.34 -8.69
C LEU A 344 19.58 2.12 -8.73
N ALA A 345 20.06 0.89 -8.56
CA ALA A 345 21.48 0.55 -8.74
C ALA A 345 21.94 0.78 -10.18
N TRP A 346 21.10 0.44 -11.17
CA TRP A 346 21.38 0.75 -12.57
C TRP A 346 21.47 2.26 -12.82
N LEU A 347 20.53 3.07 -12.32
CA LEU A 347 20.59 4.54 -12.42
C LEU A 347 21.86 5.13 -11.80
N ARG A 348 22.39 4.52 -10.74
CA ARG A 348 23.66 4.94 -10.09
C ARG A 348 24.92 4.44 -10.82
N GLY A 349 24.77 3.62 -11.87
CA GLY A 349 25.90 2.99 -12.57
C GLY A 349 26.51 1.79 -11.81
N GLU A 350 25.87 1.32 -10.75
CA GLU A 350 26.33 0.22 -9.90
C GLU A 350 25.91 -1.13 -10.49
N HIS A 351 26.45 -1.47 -11.66
CA HIS A 351 25.99 -2.62 -12.45
C HIS A 351 26.10 -3.96 -11.71
N GLY A 352 27.13 -4.16 -10.86
CA GLY A 352 27.27 -5.39 -10.08
C GLY A 352 26.11 -5.60 -9.10
N GLU A 353 25.70 -4.53 -8.39
CA GLU A 353 24.53 -4.57 -7.52
C GLU A 353 23.25 -4.74 -8.35
N ALA A 354 23.08 -3.99 -9.44
CA ALA A 354 21.91 -4.09 -10.30
C ALA A 354 21.65 -5.53 -10.76
N GLY A 355 22.70 -6.22 -11.24
CA GLY A 355 22.62 -7.63 -11.63
C GLY A 355 22.18 -8.52 -10.47
N ALA A 356 22.85 -8.46 -9.31
CA ALA A 356 22.50 -9.27 -8.15
C ALA A 356 21.03 -9.06 -7.69
N ARG A 357 20.55 -7.82 -7.75
CA ARG A 357 19.17 -7.45 -7.39
C ARG A 357 18.14 -7.96 -8.40
N PHE A 358 18.43 -7.92 -9.71
CA PHE A 358 17.58 -8.55 -10.73
C PHE A 358 17.46 -10.06 -10.52
N GLU A 359 18.55 -10.75 -10.18
CA GLU A 359 18.51 -12.20 -10.05
C GLU A 359 17.77 -12.62 -8.77
N HIS A 360 17.94 -11.83 -7.70
CA HIS A 360 17.14 -11.96 -6.50
C HIS A 360 15.65 -11.76 -6.79
N ALA A 361 15.27 -10.69 -7.50
CA ALA A 361 13.88 -10.40 -7.87
C ALA A 361 13.26 -11.53 -8.71
N ARG A 362 14.01 -12.05 -9.71
CA ARG A 362 13.57 -13.17 -10.55
C ARG A 362 13.36 -14.43 -9.72
N GLY A 363 14.31 -14.76 -8.85
CA GLY A 363 14.21 -15.91 -7.94
C GLY A 363 13.02 -15.80 -7.00
N PHE A 364 12.74 -14.60 -6.49
CA PHE A 364 11.61 -14.32 -5.62
C PHE A 364 10.26 -14.47 -6.35
N CYS A 365 10.10 -13.86 -7.53
CA CYS A 365 8.89 -14.03 -8.36
C CYS A 365 8.61 -15.50 -8.69
N ARG A 366 9.66 -16.29 -9.00
CA ARG A 366 9.54 -17.73 -9.27
C ARG A 366 9.06 -18.51 -8.06
N ARG A 367 9.62 -18.26 -6.87
CA ARG A 367 9.18 -18.94 -5.63
C ARG A 367 7.73 -18.61 -5.27
N MET A 368 7.35 -17.36 -5.46
CA MET A 368 6.00 -16.90 -5.18
C MET A 368 4.97 -17.42 -6.19
N GLY A 369 5.39 -17.76 -7.41
CA GLY A 369 4.45 -18.05 -8.50
C GLY A 369 3.78 -16.76 -9.03
N ALA A 370 4.55 -15.67 -9.14
CA ALA A 370 4.09 -14.37 -9.63
C ALA A 370 4.68 -14.08 -11.03
N PRO A 371 4.19 -14.74 -12.10
CA PRO A 371 4.79 -14.68 -13.43
C PRO A 371 4.65 -13.29 -14.08
N GLY A 372 3.63 -12.49 -13.72
CA GLY A 372 3.45 -11.13 -14.22
C GLY A 372 4.60 -10.21 -13.80
N TRP A 373 4.94 -10.21 -12.51
CA TRP A 373 6.10 -9.46 -12.01
C TRP A 373 7.42 -10.04 -12.52
N GLY A 374 7.52 -11.37 -12.65
CA GLY A 374 8.68 -12.02 -13.28
C GLY A 374 8.94 -11.54 -14.71
N ALA A 375 7.89 -11.34 -15.51
CA ALA A 375 8.00 -10.83 -16.87
C ALA A 375 8.55 -9.39 -16.90
N HIS A 376 8.13 -8.52 -15.98
CA HIS A 376 8.67 -7.16 -15.86
C HIS A 376 10.13 -7.14 -15.44
N VAL A 377 10.50 -7.97 -14.44
CA VAL A 377 11.90 -8.14 -14.02
C VAL A 377 12.77 -8.57 -15.19
N ASP A 378 12.34 -9.57 -15.95
CA ASP A 378 13.08 -10.07 -17.12
C ASP A 378 13.15 -9.03 -18.25
N ALA A 379 12.10 -8.23 -18.47
CA ALA A 379 12.11 -7.18 -19.49
C ALA A 379 13.12 -6.06 -19.14
N ASP A 380 13.18 -5.66 -17.88
CA ASP A 380 14.14 -4.65 -17.43
C ASP A 380 15.57 -5.18 -17.39
N ALA A 381 15.77 -6.43 -16.92
CA ALA A 381 17.08 -7.08 -16.97
C ALA A 381 17.59 -7.24 -18.42
N ALA A 382 16.69 -7.50 -19.38
CA ALA A 382 17.04 -7.55 -20.79
C ALA A 382 17.56 -6.19 -21.31
N ARG A 383 16.87 -5.09 -20.97
CA ARG A 383 17.31 -3.74 -21.32
C ARG A 383 18.65 -3.41 -20.68
N TRP A 384 18.83 -3.75 -19.40
CA TRP A 384 20.07 -3.55 -18.66
C TRP A 384 21.25 -4.28 -19.29
N HIS A 385 21.10 -5.57 -19.61
CA HIS A 385 22.14 -6.34 -20.30
C HIS A 385 22.44 -5.79 -21.71
N ALA A 386 21.41 -5.34 -22.44
CA ALA A 386 21.59 -4.78 -23.78
C ALA A 386 22.46 -3.50 -23.75
N GLU A 387 22.22 -2.59 -22.80
CA GLU A 387 23.03 -1.38 -22.63
C GLU A 387 24.49 -1.68 -22.28
N ARG A 388 24.73 -2.79 -21.56
CA ARG A 388 26.07 -3.24 -21.20
C ARG A 388 26.80 -4.00 -22.31
N GLY A 389 26.14 -4.27 -23.43
CA GLY A 389 26.69 -5.10 -24.51
C GLY A 389 26.67 -6.61 -24.20
N ASP A 390 26.01 -7.04 -23.13
CA ASP A 390 25.89 -8.44 -22.70
C ASP A 390 24.80 -9.17 -23.54
N ARG A 391 24.94 -9.17 -24.87
CA ARG A 391 23.92 -9.59 -25.85
C ARG A 391 23.30 -10.98 -25.58
N PRO A 392 24.06 -12.04 -25.25
CA PRO A 392 23.47 -13.36 -24.96
C PRO A 392 22.49 -13.33 -23.78
N PHE A 393 22.88 -12.65 -22.69
CA PHE A 393 22.04 -12.53 -21.50
C PHE A 393 20.82 -11.63 -21.76
N ALA A 394 21.00 -10.54 -22.52
CA ALA A 394 19.90 -9.67 -22.94
C ALA A 394 18.84 -10.45 -23.73
N LEU A 395 19.28 -11.28 -24.69
CA LEU A 395 18.39 -12.08 -25.52
C LEU A 395 17.63 -13.13 -24.70
N GLU A 396 18.30 -13.79 -23.75
CA GLU A 396 17.67 -14.78 -22.87
C GLU A 396 16.57 -14.14 -22.00
N CYS A 397 16.86 -13.00 -21.39
CA CYS A 397 15.91 -12.24 -20.58
C CYS A 397 14.71 -11.78 -21.42
N ALA A 398 14.95 -11.21 -22.61
CA ALA A 398 13.88 -10.77 -23.51
C ALA A 398 12.98 -11.94 -23.95
N GLN A 399 13.55 -13.12 -24.21
CA GLN A 399 12.78 -14.31 -24.55
C GLN A 399 11.91 -14.82 -23.39
N ARG A 400 12.39 -14.76 -22.14
CA ARG A 400 11.57 -15.13 -20.98
C ARG A 400 10.44 -14.14 -20.76
N ALA A 401 10.74 -12.84 -20.80
CA ALA A 401 9.75 -11.77 -20.69
C ALA A 401 8.64 -11.90 -21.75
N ALA A 402 9.00 -12.03 -23.03
CA ALA A 402 8.04 -12.14 -24.13
C ALA A 402 7.16 -13.40 -24.03
N ARG A 403 7.71 -14.53 -23.57
CA ARG A 403 6.95 -15.77 -23.36
C ARG A 403 5.94 -15.62 -22.22
N ALA A 404 6.39 -15.11 -21.07
CA ALA A 404 5.52 -14.92 -19.90
C ALA A 404 4.42 -13.89 -20.19
N ALA A 405 4.77 -12.74 -20.78
CA ALA A 405 3.81 -11.69 -21.11
C ALA A 405 2.72 -12.17 -22.09
N ARG A 406 3.09 -12.98 -23.10
CA ARG A 406 2.11 -13.58 -24.01
C ARG A 406 1.16 -14.54 -23.32
N ALA A 407 1.68 -15.41 -22.45
CA ALA A 407 0.86 -16.36 -21.71
C ALA A 407 -0.14 -15.67 -20.76
N LEU A 408 0.19 -14.47 -20.28
CA LEU A 408 -0.64 -13.67 -19.37
C LEU A 408 -1.47 -12.59 -20.08
N HIS A 409 -1.47 -12.56 -21.42
CA HIS A 409 -2.14 -11.52 -22.21
C HIS A 409 -1.71 -10.08 -21.91
N MET A 410 -0.47 -9.87 -21.45
CA MET A 410 0.13 -8.55 -21.21
C MET A 410 0.71 -8.00 -22.53
N GLN A 411 -0.17 -7.57 -23.42
CA GLN A 411 0.16 -7.28 -24.83
C GLN A 411 1.27 -6.25 -25.02
N ALA A 412 1.24 -5.13 -24.28
CA ALA A 412 2.26 -4.10 -24.38
C ALA A 412 3.65 -4.61 -23.98
N LEU A 413 3.76 -5.31 -22.84
CA LEU A 413 5.02 -5.89 -22.39
C LEU A 413 5.55 -6.95 -23.36
N ALA A 414 4.65 -7.76 -23.93
CA ALA A 414 5.01 -8.76 -24.92
C ALA A 414 5.59 -8.11 -26.18
N ALA A 415 4.96 -7.05 -26.69
CA ALA A 415 5.43 -6.31 -27.86
C ALA A 415 6.81 -5.66 -27.62
N ASP A 416 6.99 -5.01 -26.47
CA ASP A 416 8.25 -4.37 -26.09
C ASP A 416 9.41 -5.38 -25.99
N ALA A 417 9.17 -6.50 -25.30
CA ALA A 417 10.17 -7.55 -25.14
C ALA A 417 10.53 -8.22 -26.48
N GLU A 418 9.54 -8.41 -27.36
CA GLU A 418 9.75 -8.97 -28.70
C GLU A 418 10.55 -8.02 -29.60
N SER A 419 10.23 -6.73 -29.57
CA SER A 419 10.98 -5.68 -30.28
C SER A 419 12.44 -5.60 -29.83
N LEU A 420 12.70 -5.67 -28.51
CA LEU A 420 14.07 -5.73 -28.00
C LEU A 420 14.79 -7.00 -28.48
N ARG A 421 14.12 -8.15 -28.43
CA ARG A 421 14.65 -9.43 -28.89
C ARG A 421 15.05 -9.41 -30.37
N GLU A 422 14.26 -8.75 -31.21
CA GLU A 422 14.55 -8.60 -32.65
C GLU A 422 15.76 -7.69 -32.89
N ARG A 423 15.90 -6.58 -32.17
CA ARG A 423 17.09 -5.71 -32.24
C ARG A 423 18.38 -6.40 -31.76
N LEU A 424 18.24 -7.40 -30.89
CA LEU A 424 19.33 -8.22 -30.35
C LEU A 424 19.64 -9.48 -31.19
N ARG A 425 18.93 -9.71 -32.30
CA ARG A 425 19.30 -10.72 -33.31
C ARG A 425 20.17 -10.08 -34.36
#